data_AF-A0A142CT75-F1
#
_entry.id   AF-A0A142CT75-F1
#
_cell.length_a   1.000
_cell.length_b   1.000
_cell.length_c   1.000
_cell.angle_alpha   90.00
_cell.angle_beta   90.00
_cell.angle_gamma   90.00
#
_symmetry.space_group_name_H-M   'P 1'
#
loop_
_entity.id
_entity.type
_entity.pdbx_description
1 polymer ?
#
loop_
_entity_poly.entity_id
_entity_poly.type
_entity_poly.pdbx_seq_one_letter_code
_entity_poly.pdbx_strand_id
1 'polypeptide(L)'
;MNVEIPNYGEVQIEAVIFDLNGTLGERGRVDEEVKHLLERLADKYTVVVISADTFGTLEEELGGLPVRIEKASNAAEKVEIARGYSPYAAVGNGNNDVAMLEEAELAFCVIGKEGATVDAILASDIVVTDVRDAIAMLLDEKKLIATLRG
;
A
#
# COMPACT_ATOMS: atom_id res chain seq x y z
N MET A 1 9.79 9.93 2.13
CA MET A 1 9.15 10.98 2.96
C MET A 1 9.73 10.89 4.36
N ASN A 2 9.98 12.03 4.97
CA ASN A 2 10.21 12.14 6.40
C ASN A 2 9.35 13.31 6.90
N VAL A 3 8.40 13.04 7.80
CA VAL A 3 7.47 14.02 8.33
C VAL A 3 7.27 13.85 9.83
N GLU A 4 7.36 14.95 10.56
CA GLU A 4 7.00 14.98 11.98
C GLU A 4 5.52 15.36 12.14
N ILE A 5 4.74 14.45 12.72
CA ILE A 5 3.30 14.61 12.90
C ILE A 5 3.03 14.96 14.38
N PRO A 6 2.44 16.13 14.67
CA PRO A 6 2.18 16.57 16.04
C PRO A 6 1.38 15.54 16.84
N ASN A 7 1.89 15.18 18.02
CA ASN A 7 1.32 14.20 18.97
C ASN A 7 1.17 12.75 18.44
N TYR A 8 1.61 12.46 17.21
CA TYR A 8 1.63 11.11 16.65
C TYR A 8 3.05 10.53 16.63
N GLY A 9 4.03 11.31 16.13
CA GLY A 9 5.42 10.90 16.02
C GLY A 9 6.04 11.25 14.67
N GLU A 10 7.25 10.76 14.43
CA GLU A 10 7.94 10.88 13.15
C GLU A 10 7.58 9.69 12.25
N VAL A 11 7.21 9.98 10.99
CA VAL A 11 6.97 8.97 9.96
C VAL A 11 8.05 9.10 8.89
N GLN A 12 8.85 8.05 8.75
CA GLN A 12 9.88 7.93 7.72
C GLN A 12 9.55 6.75 6.81
N ILE A 13 9.48 6.99 5.51
CA ILE A 13 9.24 5.96 4.48
C ILE A 13 10.08 6.24 3.23
N GLU A 14 10.62 5.20 2.62
CA GLU A 14 11.35 5.25 1.34
C GLU A 14 10.62 4.48 0.23
N ALA A 15 9.88 3.44 0.62
CA ALA A 15 9.05 2.65 -0.27
C ALA A 15 7.56 2.76 0.06
N VAL A 16 6.72 2.44 -0.92
CA VAL A 16 5.28 2.19 -0.72
C VAL A 16 4.96 0.83 -1.31
N ILE A 17 4.42 -0.04 -0.48
CA ILE A 17 4.13 -1.43 -0.82
C ILE A 17 2.62 -1.63 -0.87
N PHE A 18 2.14 -2.19 -1.97
CA PHE A 18 0.72 -2.46 -2.19
C PHE A 18 0.46 -3.96 -2.32
N ASP A 19 -0.65 -4.43 -1.75
CA ASP A 19 -1.35 -5.60 -2.29
C ASP A 19 -2.04 -5.25 -3.63
N LEU A 20 -2.35 -6.28 -4.43
CA LEU A 20 -3.08 -6.11 -5.68
C LEU A 20 -4.61 -6.18 -5.49
N ASN A 21 -5.15 -7.30 -5.01
CA ASN A 21 -6.58 -7.61 -5.12
C ASN A 21 -7.33 -7.13 -3.89
N GLY A 22 -8.39 -6.34 -4.10
CA GLY A 22 -9.09 -5.66 -3.01
C GLY A 22 -8.36 -4.40 -2.52
N THR A 23 -7.17 -4.13 -3.06
CA THR A 23 -6.36 -2.94 -2.76
C THR A 23 -6.17 -2.05 -4.00
N LEU A 24 -5.25 -2.37 -4.91
CA LEU A 24 -5.03 -1.59 -6.15
C LEU A 24 -6.11 -1.85 -7.21
N GLY A 25 -6.69 -3.04 -7.20
CA GLY A 25 -7.60 -3.49 -8.23
C GLY A 25 -8.55 -4.58 -7.75
N GLU A 26 -9.44 -4.98 -8.65
CA GLU A 26 -10.42 -6.05 -8.40
C GLU A 26 -10.19 -7.16 -9.42
N ARG A 27 -10.12 -8.41 -8.97
CA ARG A 27 -9.90 -9.58 -9.83
C ARG A 27 -8.71 -9.44 -10.79
N GLY A 28 -7.62 -8.87 -10.29
CA GLY A 28 -6.37 -8.69 -11.01
C GLY A 28 -6.41 -7.63 -12.10
N ARG A 29 -7.36 -6.69 -12.08
CA ARG A 29 -7.44 -5.55 -13.01
C ARG A 29 -7.24 -4.26 -12.25
N VAL A 30 -6.34 -3.41 -12.71
CA VAL A 30 -6.04 -2.11 -12.09
C VAL A 30 -6.65 -1.01 -12.95
N ASP A 31 -7.35 -0.07 -12.32
CA ASP A 31 -7.96 1.06 -13.01
C ASP A 31 -6.89 2.01 -13.58
N GLU A 32 -7.11 2.56 -14.77
CA GLU A 32 -6.13 3.42 -15.44
C GLU A 32 -5.77 4.69 -14.64
N GLU A 33 -6.71 5.24 -13.87
CA GLU A 33 -6.42 6.36 -12.98
C GLU A 33 -5.46 5.95 -11.86
N VAL A 34 -5.63 4.74 -11.32
CA VAL A 34 -4.72 4.19 -10.29
C VAL A 34 -3.34 3.97 -10.89
N LYS A 35 -3.23 3.44 -12.12
CA LYS A 35 -1.93 3.30 -12.80
C LYS A 35 -1.21 4.65 -12.94
N HIS A 36 -1.92 5.69 -13.36
CA HIS A 36 -1.33 7.03 -13.46
C HIS A 36 -0.91 7.60 -12.09
N LEU A 37 -1.67 7.31 -11.03
CA LEU A 37 -1.29 7.68 -9.68
C LEU A 37 -0.04 6.93 -9.19
N LEU A 38 0.13 5.65 -9.55
CA LEU A 38 1.34 4.89 -9.25
C LEU A 38 2.57 5.48 -9.95
N GLU A 39 2.45 5.93 -11.21
CA GLU A 39 3.55 6.62 -11.90
C GLU A 39 3.99 7.88 -11.12
N ARG A 40 3.02 8.71 -10.73
CA ARG A 40 3.30 9.93 -9.95
C ARG A 40 3.87 9.63 -8.57
N LEU A 41 3.50 8.50 -7.98
CA LEU A 41 4.04 8.05 -6.70
C LEU A 41 5.48 7.55 -6.85
N ALA A 42 5.79 6.87 -7.96
CA ALA A 42 7.14 6.38 -8.28
C ALA A 42 8.17 7.51 -8.48
N ASP A 43 7.73 8.73 -8.83
CA ASP A 43 8.60 9.91 -8.86
C ASP A 43 9.16 10.28 -7.47
N LYS A 44 8.54 9.79 -6.39
CA LYS A 44 8.88 10.14 -4.99
C LYS A 44 9.35 8.96 -4.14
N TYR A 45 8.92 7.74 -4.46
CA TYR A 45 9.15 6.55 -3.65
C TYR A 45 9.52 5.35 -4.50
N THR A 46 10.15 4.35 -3.90
CA THR A 46 10.17 3.01 -4.49
C THR A 46 8.78 2.41 -4.35
N VAL A 47 8.05 2.26 -5.45
CA VAL A 47 6.72 1.63 -5.44
C VAL A 47 6.87 0.13 -5.71
N VAL A 48 6.31 -0.69 -4.83
CA VAL A 48 6.35 -2.15 -4.90
C VAL A 48 4.94 -2.71 -4.86
N VAL A 49 4.62 -3.65 -5.73
CA VAL A 49 3.38 -4.43 -5.67
C VAL A 49 3.73 -5.87 -5.37
N ILE A 50 3.25 -6.38 -4.23
CA ILE A 50 3.47 -7.77 -3.83
C ILE A 50 2.15 -8.53 -3.95
N SER A 51 2.11 -9.57 -4.78
CA SER A 51 0.90 -10.35 -5.01
C SER A 51 1.18 -11.85 -5.16
N ALA A 52 0.18 -12.67 -4.84
CA ALA A 52 0.19 -14.10 -5.19
C ALA A 52 -0.07 -14.35 -6.69
N ASP A 53 -0.41 -13.31 -7.46
CA ASP A 53 -0.68 -13.38 -8.91
C ASP A 53 -1.65 -14.50 -9.31
N THR A 54 -2.71 -14.68 -8.51
CA THR A 54 -3.65 -15.80 -8.66
C THR A 54 -4.36 -15.81 -10.02
N PHE A 55 -4.49 -14.64 -10.65
CA PHE A 55 -5.11 -14.48 -11.97
C PHE A 55 -4.10 -14.46 -13.13
N GLY A 56 -2.80 -14.43 -12.85
CA GLY A 56 -1.75 -14.35 -13.87
C GLY A 56 -1.70 -13.02 -14.63
N THR A 57 -2.30 -11.95 -14.08
CA THR A 57 -2.44 -10.65 -14.74
C THR A 57 -1.44 -9.61 -14.25
N LEU A 58 -0.59 -9.95 -13.27
CA LEU A 58 0.28 -8.97 -12.61
C LEU A 58 1.20 -8.24 -13.61
N GLU A 59 1.84 -8.99 -14.52
CA GLU A 59 2.70 -8.42 -15.57
C GLU A 59 1.90 -7.66 -16.65
N GLU A 60 0.69 -8.12 -16.98
CA GLU A 60 -0.18 -7.44 -17.97
C GLU A 60 -0.63 -6.07 -17.46
N GLU A 61 -1.01 -5.98 -16.19
CA GLU A 61 -1.58 -4.76 -15.61
C GLU A 61 -0.53 -3.72 -15.21
N LEU A 62 0.64 -4.19 -14.75
CA LEU A 62 1.67 -3.33 -14.17
C LEU A 62 2.94 -3.27 -15.03
N GLY A 63 3.06 -4.13 -16.04
CA GLY A 63 4.19 -4.15 -16.97
C GLY A 63 4.31 -2.82 -17.71
N GLY A 64 5.48 -2.21 -17.62
CA GLY A 64 5.77 -0.90 -18.21
C GLY A 64 5.50 0.29 -17.30
N LEU A 65 4.86 0.10 -16.13
CA LEU A 65 4.82 1.12 -15.09
C LEU A 65 6.16 1.14 -14.33
N PRO A 66 6.55 2.29 -13.75
CA PRO A 66 7.76 2.42 -12.94
C PRO A 66 7.59 1.83 -11.53
N VAL A 67 7.08 0.60 -11.44
CA VAL A 67 6.85 -0.13 -10.19
C VAL A 67 7.64 -1.43 -10.16
N ARG A 68 8.02 -1.87 -8.96
CA ARG A 68 8.60 -3.20 -8.75
C ARG A 68 7.47 -4.20 -8.54
N ILE A 69 7.60 -5.36 -9.17
CA ILE A 69 6.63 -6.44 -9.09
C ILE A 69 7.28 -7.59 -8.33
N GLU A 70 6.69 -7.99 -7.21
CA GLU A 70 7.15 -9.10 -6.38
C GLU A 70 6.04 -10.15 -6.26
N LYS A 71 6.42 -11.42 -6.32
CA LYS A 71 5.48 -12.52 -6.13
C LYS A 71 5.67 -13.13 -4.76
N ALA A 72 4.58 -13.26 -4.01
CA ALA A 72 4.56 -13.92 -2.71
C ALA A 72 3.46 -14.97 -2.65
N SER A 73 3.81 -16.20 -2.30
CA SER A 73 2.88 -17.34 -2.28
C SER A 73 2.05 -17.41 -1.00
N ASN A 74 2.47 -16.71 0.06
CA ASN A 74 1.80 -16.68 1.36
C ASN A 74 2.17 -15.42 2.14
N ALA A 75 1.45 -15.18 3.25
CA ALA A 75 1.63 -13.99 4.09
C ALA A 75 3.04 -13.87 4.72
N ALA A 76 3.67 -15.00 5.08
CA ALA A 76 5.01 -14.99 5.67
C ALA A 76 6.07 -14.56 4.63
N GLU A 77 5.99 -15.09 3.41
CA GLU A 77 6.87 -14.65 2.31
C GLU A 77 6.63 -13.18 1.96
N LYS A 78 5.37 -12.73 1.99
CA LYS A 78 4.99 -11.33 1.72
C LYS A 78 5.68 -10.36 2.68
N VAL A 79 5.64 -10.63 3.99
CA VAL A 79 6.30 -9.77 4.98
C VAL A 79 7.82 -9.83 4.88
N GLU A 80 8.43 -10.99 4.61
CA GLU A 80 9.88 -11.09 4.40
C GLU A 80 10.35 -10.25 3.19
N ILE A 81 9.60 -10.28 2.09
CA ILE A 81 9.86 -9.41 0.93
C ILE A 81 9.71 -7.94 1.33
N ALA A 82 8.64 -7.59 2.04
CA ALA A 82 8.38 -6.21 2.45
C ALA A 82 9.52 -5.62 3.31
N ARG A 83 10.08 -6.41 4.22
CA ARG A 83 11.26 -6.00 5.03
C ARG A 83 12.47 -5.61 4.19
N GLY A 84 12.63 -6.18 2.99
CA GLY A 84 13.69 -5.80 2.05
C GLY A 84 13.56 -4.37 1.51
N TYR A 85 12.41 -3.74 1.71
CA TYR A 85 12.08 -2.39 1.28
C TYR A 85 11.88 -1.41 2.45
N SER A 86 12.15 -1.81 3.70
CA SER A 86 12.05 -0.93 4.88
C SER A 86 13.06 0.23 4.79
N PRO A 87 12.67 1.45 5.20
CA PRO A 87 11.35 1.81 5.76
C PRO A 87 10.27 2.01 4.68
N TYR A 88 9.04 1.52 4.93
CA TYR A 88 7.96 1.50 3.96
C TYR A 88 6.59 1.91 4.52
N ALA A 89 5.77 2.51 3.66
CA ALA A 89 4.33 2.54 3.86
C ALA A 89 3.69 1.28 3.25
N ALA A 90 2.72 0.68 3.93
CA ALA A 90 1.99 -0.48 3.46
C ALA A 90 0.53 -0.14 3.14
N VAL A 91 -0.01 -0.74 2.09
CA VAL A 91 -1.40 -0.61 1.69
C VAL A 91 -1.97 -1.99 1.37
N GLY A 92 -3.03 -2.38 2.09
CA GLY A 92 -3.64 -3.71 1.97
C GLY A 92 -5.10 -3.73 2.42
N ASN A 93 -5.74 -4.89 2.34
CA ASN A 93 -7.12 -5.07 2.81
C ASN A 93 -7.40 -6.45 3.42
N GLY A 94 -6.53 -7.44 3.20
CA GLY A 94 -6.76 -8.83 3.53
C GLY A 94 -5.99 -9.35 4.74
N ASN A 95 -6.37 -10.53 5.23
CA ASN A 95 -5.66 -11.22 6.32
C ASN A 95 -4.21 -11.57 5.98
N ASN A 96 -3.90 -11.75 4.70
CA ASN A 96 -2.54 -11.98 4.20
C ASN A 96 -1.66 -10.72 4.24
N ASP A 97 -2.23 -9.55 4.50
CA ASP A 97 -1.52 -8.28 4.58
C ASP A 97 -1.21 -7.86 6.01
N VAL A 98 -1.89 -8.44 7.00
CA VAL A 98 -1.84 -8.02 8.42
C VAL A 98 -0.41 -7.88 8.93
N ALA A 99 0.44 -8.91 8.77
CA ALA A 99 1.82 -8.86 9.25
C ALA A 99 2.68 -7.79 8.55
N MET A 100 2.42 -7.51 7.27
CA MET A 100 3.08 -6.44 6.52
C MET A 100 2.58 -5.06 6.98
N LEU A 101 1.29 -4.93 7.30
CA LEU A 101 0.72 -3.68 7.83
C LEU A 101 1.27 -3.38 9.23
N GLU A 102 1.33 -4.37 10.12
CA GLU A 102 1.83 -4.20 11.51
C GLU A 102 3.31 -3.79 11.58
N GLU A 103 4.12 -4.16 10.59
CA GLU A 103 5.55 -3.83 10.54
C GLU A 103 5.86 -2.51 9.81
N ALA A 104 4.87 -1.91 9.13
CA ALA A 104 5.08 -0.70 8.37
C ALA A 104 5.22 0.54 9.26
N GLU A 105 5.99 1.52 8.82
CA GLU A 105 6.11 2.83 9.46
C GLU A 105 4.85 3.69 9.25
N LEU A 106 4.04 3.32 8.26
CA LEU A 106 2.71 3.88 8.01
C LEU A 106 1.84 2.85 7.27
N ALA A 107 0.73 2.44 7.87
CA ALA A 107 -0.15 1.42 7.30
C ALA A 107 -1.53 1.98 6.91
N PHE A 108 -1.94 1.67 5.69
CA PHE A 108 -3.28 1.97 5.17
C PHE A 108 -4.08 0.69 4.94
N CYS A 109 -5.31 0.66 5.45
CA CYS A 109 -6.30 -0.34 5.07
C CYS A 109 -7.28 0.23 4.05
N VAL A 110 -7.46 -0.45 2.92
CA VAL A 110 -8.44 -0.08 1.88
C VAL A 110 -9.67 -0.96 2.04
N ILE A 111 -10.84 -0.37 2.30
CA ILE A 111 -12.10 -1.15 2.34
C ILE A 111 -12.49 -1.59 0.92
N GLY A 112 -12.36 -0.70 -0.07
CA GLY A 112 -12.63 -1.01 -1.47
C GLY A 112 -14.04 -1.55 -1.72
N LYS A 113 -14.23 -2.26 -2.84
CA LYS A 113 -15.50 -2.94 -3.17
C LYS A 113 -15.58 -4.37 -2.64
N GLU A 114 -14.44 -4.98 -2.33
CA GLU A 114 -14.35 -6.35 -1.81
C GLU A 114 -14.49 -6.41 -0.28
N GLY A 115 -14.44 -5.25 0.39
CA GLY A 115 -14.37 -5.14 1.84
C GLY A 115 -12.93 -5.28 2.34
N ALA A 116 -12.77 -5.09 3.63
CA ALA A 116 -11.52 -5.33 4.35
C ALA A 116 -11.77 -6.25 5.53
N THR A 117 -10.76 -7.04 5.90
CA THR A 117 -10.85 -7.86 7.11
C THR A 117 -10.72 -6.98 8.35
N VAL A 118 -11.37 -7.39 9.44
CA VAL A 118 -11.29 -6.68 10.73
C VAL A 118 -9.85 -6.60 11.20
N ASP A 119 -9.08 -7.68 11.02
CA ASP A 119 -7.68 -7.73 11.42
C ASP A 119 -6.82 -6.74 10.63
N ALA A 120 -7.03 -6.59 9.32
CA ALA A 120 -6.32 -5.60 8.50
C ALA A 120 -6.66 -4.16 8.88
N ILE A 121 -7.93 -3.91 9.24
CA ILE A 121 -8.36 -2.60 9.75
C ILE A 121 -7.64 -2.27 11.07
N LEU A 122 -7.60 -3.22 12.01
CA LEU A 122 -6.98 -3.01 13.32
C LEU A 122 -5.44 -2.95 13.26
N ALA A 123 -4.84 -3.54 12.23
CA ALA A 123 -3.41 -3.47 11.96
C ALA A 123 -2.97 -2.21 11.19
N SER A 124 -3.90 -1.29 10.87
CA SER A 124 -3.61 -0.09 10.08
C SER A 124 -3.71 1.19 10.90
N ASP A 125 -2.96 2.22 10.49
CA ASP A 125 -3.05 3.57 11.06
C ASP A 125 -4.22 4.36 10.46
N ILE A 126 -4.48 4.16 9.17
CA ILE A 126 -5.48 4.91 8.41
C ILE A 126 -6.33 3.94 7.60
N VAL A 127 -7.65 4.09 7.70
CA VAL A 127 -8.61 3.36 6.87
C VAL A 127 -9.16 4.30 5.80
N VAL A 128 -9.10 3.88 4.54
CA VAL A 128 -9.69 4.59 3.40
C VAL A 128 -10.70 3.71 2.68
N THR A 129 -11.61 4.34 1.93
CA THR A 129 -12.59 3.61 1.11
C THR A 129 -12.06 3.25 -0.27
N ASP A 130 -11.10 4.01 -0.80
CA ASP A 130 -10.50 3.83 -2.13
C ASP A 130 -8.98 4.05 -2.05
N VAL A 131 -8.21 3.25 -2.77
CA VAL A 131 -6.73 3.34 -2.81
C VAL A 131 -6.23 4.68 -3.33
N ARG A 132 -7.02 5.37 -4.17
CA ARG A 132 -6.73 6.71 -4.67
C ARG A 132 -6.57 7.71 -3.52
N ASP A 133 -7.33 7.55 -2.44
CA ASP A 133 -7.23 8.42 -1.27
C ASP A 133 -5.93 8.17 -0.51
N ALA A 134 -5.52 6.90 -0.34
CA ALA A 134 -4.22 6.57 0.27
C ALA A 134 -3.05 7.14 -0.55
N ILE A 135 -3.05 6.94 -1.88
CA ILE A 135 -2.02 7.52 -2.75
C ILE A 135 -2.03 9.06 -2.68
N ALA A 136 -3.21 9.67 -2.64
CA ALA A 136 -3.33 11.12 -2.53
C ALA A 136 -2.78 11.65 -1.19
N MET A 137 -2.88 10.90 -0.10
CA MET A 137 -2.27 11.25 1.19
C MET A 137 -0.74 11.08 1.17
N LEU A 138 -0.23 10.05 0.49
CA LEU A 138 1.21 9.84 0.30
C LEU A 138 1.82 10.92 -0.61
N LEU A 139 1.07 11.44 -1.57
CA LEU A 139 1.52 12.53 -2.44
C LEU A 139 1.45 13.92 -1.77
N ASP A 140 0.60 14.09 -0.75
CA ASP A 140 0.35 15.34 -0.03
C ASP A 140 0.37 15.12 1.50
N GLU A 141 1.56 15.32 2.09
CA GLU A 141 1.82 15.17 3.53
C GLU A 141 0.87 15.99 4.42
N LYS A 142 0.27 17.08 3.92
CA LYS A 142 -0.67 17.89 4.71
C LYS A 142 -1.93 17.11 5.06
N LYS A 143 -2.39 16.22 4.15
CA LYS A 143 -3.52 15.35 4.43
C LYS A 143 -3.17 14.33 5.49
N LEU A 144 -1.97 13.75 5.40
CA LEU A 144 -1.47 12.78 6.38
C LEU A 144 -1.40 13.40 7.78
N ILE A 145 -0.78 14.57 7.90
CA ILE A 145 -0.69 15.32 9.16
C ILE A 145 -2.09 15.66 9.69
N ALA A 146 -3.01 16.11 8.84
CA ALA A 146 -4.35 16.49 9.27
C ALA A 146 -5.15 15.31 9.84
N THR A 147 -4.94 14.10 9.32
CA THR A 147 -5.60 12.86 9.76
C THR A 147 -4.99 12.30 11.03
N LEU A 148 -3.65 12.28 11.13
CA LEU A 148 -2.96 11.58 12.21
C LEU A 148 -2.63 12.46 13.42
N ARG A 149 -2.60 13.80 13.28
CA ARG A 149 -2.36 14.68 14.43
C ARG A 149 -3.40 14.44 15.52
N GLY A 150 -2.97 14.18 16.75
CA GLY A 150 -3.88 13.88 17.87
C GLY A 150 -3.13 13.74 19.17
#